data_AF-A0A1Y3AVL8-F1
#
_entry.id   AF-A0A1Y3AVL8-F1
#
_cell.length_a   1.000
_cell.length_b   1.000
_cell.length_c   1.000
_cell.angle_alpha   90.00
_cell.angle_beta   90.00
_cell.angle_gamma   90.00
#
_symmetry.space_group_name_H-M   'P 1'
#
loop_
_entity.id
_entity.type
_entity.pdbx_description
1 polymer ?
#
loop_
_entity_poly.entity_id
_entity_poly.type
_entity_poly.pdbx_seq_one_letter_code
_entity_poly.pdbx_strand_id
1 'polypeptide(L)'
;MNAADYYGLEELRRACIGFVTCCITVDTVNSILASAERYIQYKCTKSLVQRVLEFVDKHGNEVLSLGSFALLPEHVVRLILSREELKADELTKFQAALHWSQRSCESSCGTLDLRDVISNFLECIEFYKIPASVLMREVHPLGV
;
A
#
# COMPACT_ATOMS: atom_id res chain seq x y z
N MET A 1 -16.33 11.63 13.68
CA MET A 1 -16.13 12.20 15.02
C MET A 1 -16.49 11.12 16.02
N ASN A 2 -15.50 10.43 16.59
CA ASN A 2 -15.76 9.28 17.46
C ASN A 2 -15.99 9.76 18.89
N ALA A 3 -17.13 9.37 19.47
CA ALA A 3 -17.52 9.68 20.85
C ALA A 3 -16.44 9.30 21.89
N ALA A 4 -15.59 8.31 21.59
CA ALA A 4 -14.51 7.87 22.47
C ALA A 4 -13.47 8.97 22.79
N ASP A 5 -13.15 9.86 21.84
CA ASP A 5 -12.22 10.98 22.08
C ASP A 5 -12.83 12.05 22.99
N TYR A 6 -14.16 12.16 23.02
CA TYR A 6 -14.88 13.17 23.81
C TYR A 6 -15.01 12.78 25.30
N TYR A 7 -14.92 11.49 25.63
CA TYR A 7 -15.14 10.98 26.99
C TYR A 7 -13.88 10.49 27.73
N GLY A 8 -12.68 10.58 27.13
CA GLY A 8 -11.42 10.27 27.83
C GLY A 8 -11.32 8.82 28.34
N LEU A 9 -12.05 7.88 27.73
CA LEU A 9 -12.09 6.47 28.12
C LEU A 9 -10.92 5.71 27.48
N GLU A 10 -9.74 5.87 28.07
CA GLU A 10 -8.49 5.18 27.67
C GLU A 10 -8.63 3.64 27.62
N GLU A 11 -9.49 3.03 28.43
CA GLU A 11 -9.70 1.57 28.44
C GLU A 11 -10.53 1.08 27.25
N LEU A 12 -11.58 1.82 26.85
CA LEU A 12 -12.35 1.51 25.66
C LEU A 12 -11.49 1.71 24.39
N ARG A 13 -10.59 2.70 24.41
CA ARG A 13 -9.59 2.91 23.36
C ARG A 13 -8.64 1.71 23.24
N ARG A 14 -8.15 1.18 24.37
CA ARG A 14 -7.23 0.03 24.40
C ARG A 14 -7.91 -1.26 23.94
N ALA A 15 -9.17 -1.48 24.34
CA ALA A 15 -9.98 -2.61 23.91
C ALA A 15 -10.30 -2.55 22.40
N CYS A 16 -10.68 -1.38 21.86
CA CYS A 16 -10.91 -1.21 20.42
C CYS A 16 -9.63 -1.39 19.60
N ILE A 17 -8.48 -0.86 20.06
CA ILE A 17 -7.19 -1.09 19.38
C ILE A 17 -6.84 -2.59 19.40
N GLY A 18 -7.03 -3.27 20.53
CA GLY A 18 -6.83 -4.72 20.64
C GLY A 18 -7.71 -5.52 19.68
N PHE A 19 -9.00 -5.16 19.59
CA PHE A 19 -9.96 -5.85 18.72
C PHE A 19 -9.72 -5.57 17.24
N VAL A 20 -9.44 -4.32 16.86
CA VAL A 20 -9.10 -3.96 15.47
C VAL A 20 -7.81 -4.66 15.02
N THR A 21 -6.84 -4.86 15.93
CA THR A 21 -5.61 -5.60 15.62
C THR A 21 -5.89 -7.07 15.27
N CYS A 22 -6.90 -7.71 15.88
CA CYS A 22 -7.31 -9.07 15.54
C CYS A 22 -8.06 -9.18 14.20
N CYS A 23 -8.58 -8.08 13.67
CA CYS A 23 -9.35 -8.06 12.42
C CYS A 23 -8.50 -7.69 11.19
N ILE A 24 -7.19 -7.43 11.36
CA ILE A 24 -6.29 -7.17 10.24
C ILE A 24 -6.03 -8.50 9.54
N THR A 25 -6.62 -8.64 8.36
CA THR A 25 -6.41 -9.77 7.46
C THR A 25 -5.88 -9.24 6.14
N VAL A 26 -5.26 -10.12 5.33
CA VAL A 26 -4.69 -9.73 4.03
C VAL A 26 -5.75 -9.04 3.16
N ASP A 27 -7.00 -9.52 3.18
CA ASP A 27 -8.10 -8.97 2.39
C ASP A 27 -8.61 -7.60 2.89
N THR A 28 -8.55 -7.35 4.20
CA THR A 28 -9.10 -6.13 4.82
C THR A 28 -8.07 -5.02 4.96
N VAL A 29 -6.77 -5.34 4.92
CA VAL A 29 -5.68 -4.39 5.20
C VAL A 29 -5.69 -3.19 4.27
N ASN A 30 -5.89 -3.39 2.97
CA ASN A 30 -5.88 -2.31 1.97
C ASN A 30 -7.07 -1.36 2.16
N SER A 31 -8.25 -1.90 2.47
CA SER A 31 -9.44 -1.08 2.77
C SER A 31 -9.28 -0.29 4.08
N ILE A 32 -8.68 -0.90 5.10
CA ILE A 32 -8.35 -0.21 6.35
C ILE A 32 -7.37 0.94 6.08
N LEU A 33 -6.30 0.68 5.33
CA LEU A 33 -5.28 1.67 5.02
C LEU A 33 -5.85 2.86 4.22
N ALA A 34 -6.66 2.58 3.20
CA ALA A 34 -7.37 3.61 2.42
C ALA A 34 -8.32 4.46 3.27
N SER A 35 -8.99 3.86 4.26
CA SER A 35 -9.88 4.59 5.17
C SER A 35 -9.11 5.40 6.22
N ALA A 36 -7.97 4.88 6.67
CA ALA A 36 -7.17 5.46 7.75
C ALA A 36 -6.40 6.71 7.30
N GLU A 37 -6.07 6.84 6.01
CA GLU A 37 -5.36 8.01 5.46
C GLU A 37 -6.06 9.34 5.80
N ARG A 38 -7.40 9.36 5.74
CA ARG A 38 -8.23 10.55 5.98
C ARG A 38 -8.19 11.03 7.44
N TYR A 39 -7.62 10.22 8.33
CA TYR A 39 -7.58 10.47 9.76
C TYR A 39 -6.15 10.49 10.34
N ILE A 40 -5.11 10.54 9.48
CA ILE A 40 -3.69 10.58 9.89
C ILE A 40 -3.36 11.75 10.84
N GLN A 41 -4.14 12.84 10.81
CA GLN A 41 -3.94 14.00 11.68
C GLN A 41 -4.32 13.74 13.16
N TYR A 42 -5.07 12.68 13.45
CA TYR A 42 -5.49 12.34 14.80
C TYR A 42 -4.46 11.41 15.47
N LYS A 43 -3.99 11.78 16.68
CA LYS A 43 -3.00 11.02 17.48
C LYS A 43 -3.34 9.54 17.62
N CYS A 44 -4.64 9.22 17.73
CA CYS A 44 -5.16 7.86 17.93
C CYS A 44 -4.98 6.98 16.68
N THR A 45 -5.02 7.58 15.48
CA THR A 45 -4.91 6.86 14.20
C THR A 45 -3.47 6.49 13.89
N LYS A 46 -2.49 7.24 14.41
CA LYS A 46 -1.05 6.97 14.15
C LYS A 46 -0.62 5.57 14.60
N SER A 47 -1.00 5.15 15.81
CA SER A 47 -0.63 3.82 16.32
C SER A 47 -1.33 2.69 15.56
N LEU A 48 -2.57 2.91 15.12
CA LEU A 48 -3.29 1.95 14.28
C LEU A 48 -2.63 1.81 12.90
N VAL A 49 -2.37 2.92 12.21
CA VAL A 49 -1.71 2.93 10.89
C VAL A 49 -0.35 2.27 10.97
N GLN A 50 0.44 2.59 11.99
CA GLN A 50 1.75 1.95 12.19
C GLN A 50 1.63 0.43 12.29
N ARG A 51 0.64 -0.06 13.04
CA ARG A 51 0.43 -1.50 13.21
C ARG A 51 -0.09 -2.20 11.95
N VAL A 52 -0.93 -1.52 11.17
CA VAL A 52 -1.37 -1.99 9.86
C VAL A 52 -0.18 -2.07 8.90
N LEU A 53 0.69 -1.05 8.89
CA LEU A 53 1.91 -1.06 8.08
C LEU A 53 2.86 -2.18 8.50
N GLU A 54 3.07 -2.42 9.80
CA GLU A 54 3.85 -3.57 10.30
C GLU A 54 3.28 -4.93 9.86
N PHE A 55 1.97 -5.04 9.68
CA PHE A 55 1.34 -6.24 9.13
C PHE A 55 1.60 -6.36 7.62
N VAL A 56 1.45 -5.26 6.88
CA VAL A 56 1.80 -5.20 5.44
C VAL A 56 3.26 -5.56 5.24
N ASP A 57 4.17 -5.06 6.08
CA ASP A 57 5.60 -5.35 5.99
C ASP A 57 5.89 -6.85 6.12
N LYS A 58 5.12 -7.58 6.93
CA LYS A 58 5.29 -9.03 7.11
C LYS A 58 4.65 -9.86 5.99
N HIS A 59 3.53 -9.39 5.44
CA HIS A 59 2.73 -10.08 4.43
C HIS A 59 2.81 -9.39 3.05
N GLY A 60 3.91 -8.71 2.76
CA GLY A 60 4.02 -7.79 1.62
C GLY A 60 3.62 -8.43 0.30
N ASN A 61 4.18 -9.60 -0.02
CA ASN A 61 3.85 -10.33 -1.24
C ASN A 61 2.35 -10.63 -1.40
N GLU A 62 1.70 -11.10 -0.35
CA GLU A 62 0.27 -11.42 -0.38
C GLU A 62 -0.56 -10.15 -0.58
N VAL A 63 -0.26 -9.08 0.18
CA VAL A 63 -1.00 -7.82 0.14
C VAL A 63 -0.84 -7.08 -1.19
N LEU A 64 0.38 -7.04 -1.73
CA LEU A 64 0.71 -6.39 -3.01
C LEU A 64 0.07 -7.12 -4.20
N SER A 65 -0.12 -8.45 -4.09
CA SER A 65 -0.77 -9.25 -5.14
C SER A 65 -2.29 -9.06 -5.19
N LEU A 66 -2.91 -8.49 -4.16
CA LEU A 66 -4.34 -8.27 -4.13
C LEU A 66 -4.76 -7.13 -5.06
N GLY A 67 -5.83 -7.34 -5.83
CA GLY A 67 -6.43 -6.28 -6.65
C GLY A 67 -6.92 -5.08 -5.84
N SER A 68 -7.18 -5.24 -4.55
CA SER A 68 -7.53 -4.13 -3.64
C SER A 68 -6.38 -3.15 -3.43
N PHE A 69 -5.12 -3.56 -3.64
CA PHE A 69 -3.96 -2.68 -3.58
C PHE A 69 -4.01 -1.61 -4.67
N ALA A 70 -4.50 -1.96 -5.87
CA ALA A 70 -4.68 -1.02 -6.98
C ALA A 70 -5.76 0.06 -6.71
N LEU A 71 -6.52 -0.06 -5.61
CA LEU A 71 -7.52 0.92 -5.18
C LEU A 71 -6.97 1.93 -4.16
N LEU A 72 -5.74 1.72 -3.68
CA LEU A 72 -5.09 2.64 -2.74
C LEU A 72 -4.73 3.96 -3.43
N PRO A 73 -4.68 5.08 -2.70
CA PRO A 73 -4.21 6.33 -3.27
C PRO A 73 -2.70 6.35 -3.53
N GLU A 74 -2.25 7.17 -4.49
CA GLU A 74 -0.86 7.23 -4.96
C GLU A 74 0.15 7.39 -3.81
N HIS A 75 -0.11 8.34 -2.92
CA HIS A 75 0.77 8.64 -1.80
C HIS A 75 0.91 7.45 -0.82
N VAL A 76 -0.14 6.64 -0.67
CA VAL A 76 -0.13 5.44 0.18
C VAL A 76 0.67 4.33 -0.48
N VAL A 77 0.48 4.11 -1.79
CA VAL A 77 1.25 3.11 -2.55
C VAL A 77 2.73 3.44 -2.52
N ARG A 78 3.10 4.71 -2.75
CA ARG A 78 4.47 5.17 -2.61
C ARG A 78 5.00 4.91 -1.19
N LEU A 79 4.22 5.27 -0.17
CA LEU A 79 4.60 5.05 1.22
C LEU A 79 4.86 3.57 1.52
N ILE A 80 4.07 2.64 0.99
CA ILE A 80 4.29 1.20 1.21
C ILE A 80 5.55 0.73 0.48
N LEU A 81 5.68 1.06 -0.82
CA LEU A 81 6.79 0.60 -1.65
C LEU A 81 8.15 1.16 -1.20
N SER A 82 8.20 2.36 -0.63
CA SER A 82 9.42 2.97 -0.11
C SER A 82 9.86 2.43 1.26
N ARG A 83 9.14 1.49 1.88
CA ARG A 83 9.51 0.93 3.20
C ARG A 83 10.64 -0.08 3.08
N GLU A 84 11.66 0.08 3.90
CA GLU A 84 12.81 -0.84 3.96
C GLU A 84 12.44 -2.17 4.60
N GLU A 85 11.49 -2.18 5.54
CA GLU A 85 11.06 -3.37 6.27
C GLU A 85 10.08 -4.26 5.49
N LEU A 86 9.63 -3.81 4.31
CA LEU A 86 8.64 -4.50 3.49
C LEU A 86 9.21 -5.82 2.93
N LYS A 87 8.68 -6.95 3.41
CA LYS A 87 8.99 -8.29 2.90
C LYS A 87 8.17 -8.61 1.66
N ALA A 88 8.64 -8.13 0.53
CA ALA A 88 8.09 -8.46 -0.77
C ALA A 88 9.21 -8.65 -1.79
N ASP A 89 8.99 -9.53 -2.75
CA ASP A 89 9.90 -9.71 -3.88
C ASP A 89 9.85 -8.46 -4.77
N GLU A 90 10.99 -8.05 -5.30
CA GLU A 90 11.08 -6.87 -6.19
C GLU A 90 10.19 -7.01 -7.43
N LEU A 91 9.99 -8.25 -7.90
CA LEU A 91 9.04 -8.54 -8.97
C LEU A 91 7.59 -8.23 -8.55
N THR A 92 7.19 -8.64 -7.34
CA THR A 92 5.84 -8.36 -6.82
C THR A 92 5.62 -6.87 -6.63
N LYS A 93 6.63 -6.13 -6.14
CA LYS A 93 6.60 -4.67 -6.04
C LYS A 93 6.38 -4.02 -7.40
N PHE A 94 7.12 -4.48 -8.42
CA PHE A 94 6.96 -4.00 -9.80
C PHE A 94 5.58 -4.29 -10.37
N GLN A 95 5.09 -5.51 -10.22
CA GLN A 95 3.76 -5.89 -10.70
C GLN A 95 2.64 -5.11 -10.01
N ALA A 96 2.75 -4.89 -8.70
CA ALA A 96 1.80 -4.07 -7.96
C ALA A 96 1.81 -2.60 -8.42
N ALA A 97 3.00 -2.02 -8.63
CA ALA A 97 3.14 -0.65 -9.15
C ALA A 97 2.58 -0.52 -10.58
N LEU A 98 2.81 -1.53 -11.43
CA LEU A 98 2.28 -1.59 -12.79
C LEU A 98 0.75 -1.68 -12.78
N HIS A 99 0.17 -2.62 -12.02
CA HIS A 99 -1.28 -2.78 -11.90
C HIS A 99 -1.95 -1.52 -11.34
N TRP A 100 -1.34 -0.88 -10.35
CA TRP A 100 -1.82 0.40 -9.83
C TRP A 100 -1.78 1.49 -10.91
N SER A 101 -0.69 1.61 -11.65
CA SER A 101 -0.53 2.62 -12.71
C SER A 101 -1.52 2.43 -13.86
N GLN A 102 -1.75 1.18 -14.29
CA GLN A 102 -2.76 0.82 -15.29
C GLN A 102 -4.15 1.29 -14.86
N ARG A 103 -4.53 0.97 -13.62
CA ARG A 103 -5.83 1.34 -13.07
C ARG A 103 -6.01 2.85 -12.86
N SER A 104 -4.95 3.54 -12.46
CA SER A 104 -4.94 5.00 -12.35
C SER A 104 -5.09 5.67 -13.72
N CYS A 105 -4.49 5.10 -14.77
CA CYS A 105 -4.64 5.59 -16.14
C CYS A 105 -6.09 5.37 -16.66
N GLU A 106 -6.68 4.20 -16.38
CA GLU A 106 -8.10 3.91 -16.69
C GLU A 106 -9.05 4.89 -15.99
N SER A 107 -8.81 5.17 -14.71
CA SER A 107 -9.63 6.09 -13.91
C SER A 107 -9.50 7.54 -14.36
N SER A 108 -8.36 7.89 -14.99
CA SER A 108 -8.04 9.25 -15.46
C SER A 108 -8.39 9.48 -16.94
N CYS A 109 -9.20 8.61 -17.54
CA CYS A 109 -9.66 8.69 -18.93
C CYS A 109 -8.53 8.87 -19.96
N GLY A 110 -7.37 8.22 -19.73
CA GLY A 110 -6.25 8.21 -20.69
C GLY A 110 -5.46 9.53 -20.81
N THR A 111 -5.62 10.45 -19.87
CA THR A 111 -4.91 11.75 -19.89
C THR A 111 -3.45 11.66 -19.43
N LEU A 112 -3.09 10.61 -18.68
CA LEU A 112 -1.75 10.41 -18.10
C LEU A 112 -1.04 9.26 -18.83
N ASP A 113 0.20 9.49 -19.26
CA ASP A 113 1.03 8.42 -19.81
C ASP A 113 1.40 7.45 -18.67
N LEU A 114 1.16 6.16 -18.91
CA LEU A 114 1.49 5.09 -17.97
C LEU A 114 2.97 5.14 -17.57
N ARG A 115 3.84 5.55 -18.50
CA ARG A 115 5.28 5.68 -18.25
C ARG A 115 5.62 6.74 -17.21
N ASP A 116 4.96 7.88 -17.23
CA ASP A 116 5.20 8.94 -16.24
C ASP A 116 4.73 8.50 -14.85
N VAL A 117 3.58 7.83 -14.79
CA VAL A 117 2.99 7.35 -13.53
C VAL A 117 3.85 6.24 -12.90
N ILE A 118 4.27 5.25 -13.70
CA ILE A 118 5.07 4.14 -13.18
C ILE A 118 6.48 4.60 -12.77
N SER A 119 7.05 5.60 -13.47
CA SER A 119 8.38 6.15 -13.17
C SER A 119 8.49 6.65 -11.72
N ASN A 120 7.40 7.18 -11.16
CA ASN A 120 7.34 7.62 -9.77
C ASN A 120 7.53 6.49 -8.74
N PHE A 121 7.40 5.22 -9.15
CA PHE A 121 7.56 4.05 -8.30
C PHE A 121 8.81 3.24 -8.65
N LEU A 122 9.39 3.41 -9.84
CA LEU A 122 10.61 2.70 -10.25
C LEU A 122 11.78 2.99 -9.31
N GLU A 123 11.88 4.20 -8.77
CA GLU A 123 12.91 4.57 -7.78
C GLU A 123 12.84 3.74 -6.48
N CYS A 124 11.68 3.14 -6.18
CA CYS A 124 11.48 2.30 -5.00
C CYS A 124 11.78 0.81 -5.25
N ILE A 125 12.15 0.44 -6.48
CA ILE A 125 12.31 -0.96 -6.90
C ILE A 125 13.77 -1.24 -7.24
N GLU A 126 14.31 -2.29 -6.64
CA GLU A 126 15.69 -2.72 -6.85
C GLU A 126 15.79 -3.72 -8.02
N PHE A 127 15.75 -3.21 -9.25
CA PHE A 127 15.75 -4.03 -10.48
C PHE A 127 16.89 -5.03 -10.59
N TYR A 128 18.04 -4.76 -9.96
CA TYR A 128 19.19 -5.67 -9.95
C TYR A 128 18.91 -7.01 -9.24
N LYS A 129 17.85 -7.10 -8.42
CA LYS A 129 17.39 -8.33 -7.77
C LYS A 129 16.37 -9.11 -8.62
N ILE A 130 15.85 -8.52 -9.70
CA ILE A 130 14.88 -9.19 -10.57
C ILE A 130 15.63 -10.03 -11.61
N PRO A 131 15.23 -11.30 -11.85
CA PRO A 131 15.85 -12.12 -12.88
C PRO A 131 15.74 -11.47 -14.27
N ALA A 132 16.84 -11.44 -15.02
CA ALA A 132 16.92 -10.81 -16.34
C ALA A 132 15.87 -11.33 -17.35
N SER A 133 15.45 -12.59 -17.23
CA SER A 133 14.41 -13.21 -18.05
C SER A 133 13.03 -12.56 -17.85
N VAL A 134 12.75 -12.03 -16.66
CA VAL A 134 11.48 -11.38 -16.33
C VAL A 134 11.53 -9.91 -16.70
N LEU A 135 12.66 -9.25 -16.46
CA LEU A 135 12.94 -7.90 -16.97
C LEU A 135 12.75 -7.81 -18.48
N MET A 136 13.30 -8.74 -19.26
CA MET A 136 13.16 -8.76 -20.71
C MET A 136 11.72 -9.02 -21.20
N ARG A 137 10.87 -9.67 -20.38
CA ARG A 137 9.51 -10.03 -20.78
C ARG A 137 8.45 -9.02 -20.34
N GLU A 138 8.63 -8.37 -19.19
CA GLU A 138 7.64 -7.46 -18.62
C GLU A 138 8.08 -6.00 -18.61
N VAL A 139 9.39 -5.71 -18.55
CA VAL A 139 9.92 -4.33 -18.56
C VAL A 139 10.28 -3.87 -19.97
N HIS A 140 10.88 -4.75 -20.79
CA HIS A 140 11.26 -4.42 -22.17
C HIS A 140 10.10 -4.04 -23.11
N PRO A 141 8.91 -4.68 -23.08
CA PRO A 141 7.78 -4.23 -23.90
C PRO A 141 7.15 -2.91 -23.42
N LEU A 142 7.49 -2.41 -22.22
CA LEU A 142 7.05 -1.10 -21.73
C LEU A 142 7.95 0.05 -22.24
N GLY A 143 9.04 -0.26 -22.96
CA GLY A 143 9.88 0.73 -23.63
C GLY A 143 10.64 1.67 -22.69
N VAL A 144 11.06 1.15 -21.53
CA VAL A 144 11.97 1.82 -20.57
C VAL A 144 13.40 1.39 -20.83
#